data_AF-A0AAD9AMZ8-F1
#
_entry.id   AF-A0AAD9AMZ8-F1
#
_cell.length_a   1.000
_cell.length_b   1.000
_cell.length_c   1.000
_cell.angle_alpha   90.00
_cell.angle_beta   90.00
_cell.angle_gamma   90.00
#
_symmetry.space_group_name_H-M   'P 1'
#
loop_
_entity.id
_entity.type
_entity.pdbx_description
1 polymer ?
#
loop_
_entity_poly.entity_id
_entity_poly.type
_entity_poly.pdbx_seq_one_letter_code
_entity_poly.pdbx_strand_id
1 'polypeptide(L)'
;MKRLEILVLTALALTTSATPVHLQTDISLVPRAEICQWFGEAPFCDAKCPDGWKKEGQDDKGGGHSCVTGKKFFCCFKTDDNGKGSGKQAA
;
A
#
# COMPACT_ATOMS: atom_id res chain seq x y z
N MET A 1 33.86 -63.80 -18.63
CA MET A 1 35.29 -63.56 -18.37
C MET A 1 35.68 -62.23 -19.01
N LYS A 2 36.21 -61.31 -18.19
CA LYS A 2 37.00 -60.10 -18.50
C LYS A 2 36.37 -58.95 -19.32
N ARG A 3 36.36 -57.82 -18.64
CA ARG A 3 36.04 -56.43 -19.00
C ARG A 3 37.02 -55.90 -20.05
N LEU A 4 36.57 -55.02 -20.96
CA LEU A 4 37.32 -53.80 -21.31
C LEU A 4 36.41 -52.74 -21.97
N GLU A 5 36.29 -51.64 -21.24
CA GLU A 5 35.54 -50.39 -21.43
C GLU A 5 35.50 -49.79 -22.86
N ILE A 6 34.31 -49.50 -23.38
CA ILE A 6 34.11 -48.40 -24.34
C ILE A 6 32.95 -47.53 -23.86
N LEU A 7 33.35 -46.37 -23.39
CA LEU A 7 32.58 -45.27 -22.84
C LEU A 7 31.67 -44.69 -23.93
N VAL A 8 30.38 -45.07 -23.96
CA VAL A 8 29.37 -44.42 -24.81
C VAL A 8 28.18 -44.01 -23.96
N LEU A 9 28.30 -42.78 -23.44
CA LEU A 9 27.32 -41.70 -23.52
C LEU A 9 25.83 -42.10 -23.72
N THR A 10 25.00 -41.47 -22.88
CA THR A 10 23.55 -41.23 -23.00
C THR A 10 22.61 -42.21 -22.30
N ALA A 11 22.47 -42.00 -20.99
CA ALA A 11 21.16 -42.08 -20.35
C ALA A 11 20.98 -40.84 -19.47
N LEU A 12 20.86 -39.67 -20.11
CA LEU A 12 20.13 -38.56 -19.49
C LEU A 12 18.69 -39.05 -19.38
N ALA A 13 18.37 -39.61 -18.21
CA ALA A 13 16.99 -39.91 -17.85
C ALA A 13 16.21 -38.60 -18.03
N LEU A 14 15.29 -38.60 -19.00
CA LEU A 14 14.30 -37.57 -19.22
C LEU A 14 13.33 -37.57 -18.04
N THR A 15 13.75 -37.03 -16.90
CA THR A 15 12.80 -36.52 -15.91
C THR A 15 12.52 -35.08 -16.28
N THR A 16 11.78 -34.87 -17.36
CA THR A 16 11.10 -33.60 -17.59
C THR A 16 9.94 -33.55 -16.59
N SER A 17 10.25 -33.31 -15.32
CA SER A 17 9.23 -32.86 -14.38
C SER A 17 8.87 -31.44 -14.80
N ALA A 18 7.99 -31.34 -15.79
CA ALA A 18 7.15 -30.18 -15.97
C ALA A 18 6.22 -30.14 -14.76
N THR A 19 6.75 -29.74 -13.61
CA THR A 19 5.90 -29.19 -12.57
C THR A 19 5.24 -27.98 -13.22
N PRO A 20 3.90 -27.88 -13.25
CA PRO A 20 3.28 -26.63 -13.63
C PRO A 20 3.82 -25.59 -12.66
N VAL A 21 4.58 -24.63 -13.17
CA VAL A 21 4.92 -23.43 -12.43
C VAL A 21 3.59 -22.75 -12.17
N HIS A 22 3.02 -22.98 -11.00
CA HIS A 22 1.84 -22.25 -10.56
C HIS A 22 2.31 -20.82 -10.31
N LEU A 23 2.18 -19.97 -11.33
CA LEU A 23 2.32 -18.54 -11.19
C LEU A 23 1.10 -18.05 -10.41
N GLN A 24 1.19 -18.14 -9.07
CA GLN A 24 0.30 -17.44 -8.16
C GLN A 24 0.59 -15.94 -8.35
N THR A 25 -0.07 -15.33 -9.32
CA THR A 25 -0.27 -13.89 -9.32
C THR A 25 -1.18 -13.60 -8.12
N ASP A 26 -0.56 -13.38 -6.96
CA ASP A 26 -1.21 -12.75 -5.83
C ASP A 26 -1.56 -11.31 -6.26
N ILE A 27 -2.71 -11.17 -6.92
CA ILE A 27 -3.35 -9.89 -7.14
C ILE A 27 -4.12 -9.62 -5.84
N SER A 28 -3.39 -9.30 -4.78
CA SER A 28 -3.97 -8.76 -3.55
C SER A 28 -3.28 -7.48 -3.10
N LEU A 29 -2.72 -6.73 -4.06
CA LEU A 29 -2.08 -5.44 -3.80
C LEU A 29 -2.67 -4.35 -4.70
N VAL A 30 -4.00 -4.23 -4.76
CA VAL A 30 -4.56 -2.88 -4.88
C VAL A 30 -4.45 -2.33 -3.46
N PRO A 31 -3.40 -1.54 -3.11
CA PRO A 31 -3.36 -0.95 -1.79
C PRO A 31 -4.64 -0.15 -1.65
N ARG A 32 -5.42 -0.46 -0.61
CA ARG A 32 -6.54 0.41 -0.19
C ARG A 32 -6.01 1.83 -0.19
N ALA A 33 -6.53 2.65 -1.10
CA ALA A 33 -5.97 3.97 -1.31
C ALA A 33 -6.24 4.81 -0.06
N GLU A 34 -5.16 5.20 0.62
CA GLU A 34 -5.19 6.14 1.72
C GLU A 34 -4.62 7.47 1.23
N ILE A 35 -5.46 8.50 1.23
CA ILE A 35 -5.05 9.86 0.86
C ILE A 35 -5.06 10.68 2.13
N CYS A 36 -3.93 11.32 2.46
CA CYS A 36 -3.81 12.18 3.63
C CYS A 36 -3.35 13.57 3.25
N GLN A 37 -3.95 14.59 3.85
CA GLN A 37 -3.58 15.98 3.61
C GLN A 37 -3.84 16.87 4.84
N TRP A 38 -3.10 17.97 4.93
CA TRP A 38 -3.34 19.04 5.89
C TRP A 38 -4.44 19.98 5.42
N PHE A 39 -5.41 20.24 6.29
CA PHE A 39 -6.51 21.18 6.08
C PHE A 39 -6.37 22.39 7.00
N GLY A 40 -6.76 23.56 6.49
CA GLY A 40 -6.69 24.86 7.18
C GLY A 40 -5.69 25.81 6.53
N GLU A 41 -6.12 27.03 6.21
CA GLU A 41 -5.31 28.03 5.51
C GLU A 41 -4.68 29.02 6.49
N ALA A 42 -3.37 29.25 6.36
CA ALA A 42 -2.68 30.25 7.18
C ALA A 42 -2.93 31.66 6.58
N PRO A 43 -2.94 32.75 7.38
CA PRO A 43 -2.39 32.86 8.73
C PRO A 43 -3.33 32.68 9.92
N PHE A 44 -4.62 32.33 9.85
CA PHE A 44 -5.41 32.06 11.08
C PHE A 44 -6.43 30.94 10.83
N CYS A 45 -6.35 29.81 11.55
CA CYS A 45 -6.97 28.54 11.14
C CYS A 45 -7.77 27.85 12.25
N ASP A 46 -9.03 27.51 12.04
CA ASP A 46 -9.78 26.53 12.86
C ASP A 46 -10.29 25.41 11.95
N ALA A 47 -9.37 24.53 11.55
CA ALA A 47 -9.63 23.55 10.51
C ALA A 47 -10.60 22.44 10.94
N LYS A 48 -11.29 21.86 9.96
CA LYS A 48 -12.13 20.66 10.11
C LYS A 48 -11.79 19.70 8.98
N CYS A 49 -11.82 18.40 9.28
CA CYS A 49 -11.73 17.41 8.22
C CYS A 49 -13.03 17.39 7.41
N PRO A 50 -12.97 17.26 6.07
CA PRO A 50 -14.17 17.09 5.26
C PRO A 50 -14.96 15.84 5.67
N ASP A 51 -16.23 15.77 5.28
CA ASP A 51 -17.07 14.60 5.53
C ASP A 51 -16.46 13.34 4.91
N GLY A 52 -16.49 12.25 5.68
CA GLY A 52 -15.86 10.99 5.28
C GLY A 52 -14.33 10.96 5.44
N TRP A 53 -13.69 12.05 5.88
CA TRP A 53 -12.27 12.05 6.25
C TRP A 53 -12.11 11.92 7.77
N LYS A 54 -11.09 11.17 8.18
CA LYS A 54 -10.72 10.98 9.57
C LYS A 54 -9.60 11.94 9.96
N LYS A 55 -9.75 12.60 11.10
CA LYS A 55 -8.66 13.38 11.72
C LYS A 55 -7.65 12.41 12.33
N GLU A 56 -6.42 12.46 11.84
CA GLU A 56 -5.29 11.71 12.39
C GLU A 56 -4.33 12.60 13.20
N GLY A 57 -4.39 13.92 13.01
CA GLY A 57 -3.55 14.85 13.76
C GLY A 57 -3.99 16.30 13.67
N GLN A 58 -3.28 17.17 14.40
CA GLN A 58 -3.42 18.61 14.31
C GLN A 58 -2.09 19.30 14.64
N ASP A 59 -1.84 20.44 14.03
CA ASP A 59 -0.62 21.23 14.20
C ASP A 59 -0.89 22.70 13.84
N ASP A 60 -0.13 23.65 14.37
CA ASP A 60 -0.28 25.07 14.02
C ASP A 60 0.31 25.41 12.65
N LYS A 61 1.26 24.63 12.12
CA LYS A 61 1.91 24.87 10.83
C LYS A 61 1.49 23.86 9.75
N GLY A 62 1.30 22.61 10.14
CA GLY A 62 1.04 21.49 9.22
C GLY A 62 2.14 21.40 8.16
N GLY A 63 1.75 21.37 6.87
CA GLY A 63 2.68 21.32 5.74
C GLY A 63 3.12 22.68 5.16
N GLY A 64 2.78 23.81 5.80
CA GLY A 64 2.91 25.15 5.20
C GLY A 64 3.26 26.26 6.19
N HIS A 65 2.61 27.41 6.06
CA HIS A 65 2.79 28.54 6.98
C HIS A 65 2.01 28.33 8.29
N SER A 66 2.46 28.97 9.37
CA SER A 66 1.84 28.85 10.69
C SER A 66 0.54 29.64 10.84
N CYS A 67 -0.40 29.04 11.56
CA CYS A 67 -1.64 29.66 12.01
C CYS A 67 -1.35 30.52 13.25
N VAL A 68 -1.87 31.74 13.24
CA VAL A 68 -1.80 32.68 14.34
C VAL A 68 -2.95 32.45 15.33
N THR A 69 -4.09 31.91 14.90
CA THR A 69 -5.11 31.32 15.80
C THR A 69 -5.51 29.91 15.34
N GLY A 70 -5.96 29.09 16.30
CA GLY A 70 -6.43 27.71 16.10
C GLY A 70 -5.37 26.71 15.61
N LYS A 71 -5.75 25.70 14.81
CA LYS A 71 -4.89 24.61 14.30
C LYS A 71 -5.29 24.17 12.89
N LYS A 72 -4.32 23.65 12.14
CA LYS A 72 -4.53 22.81 10.94
C LYS A 72 -4.78 21.38 11.36
N PHE A 73 -5.59 20.64 10.61
CA PHE A 73 -5.87 19.23 10.87
C PHE A 73 -5.23 18.37 9.79
N PHE A 74 -4.57 17.29 10.19
CA PHE A 74 -4.12 16.25 9.27
C PHE A 74 -5.25 15.23 9.14
N CYS A 75 -5.80 15.13 7.94
CA CYS A 75 -6.97 14.31 7.68
C CYS A 75 -6.64 13.24 6.64
N CYS A 76 -7.14 12.03 6.84
CA CYS A 76 -6.97 10.90 5.94
C CYS A 76 -8.31 10.35 5.46
N PHE A 77 -8.36 9.98 4.18
CA PHE A 77 -9.47 9.31 3.54
C PHE A 77 -9.03 7.93 3.11
N LYS A 78 -9.84 6.92 3.46
CA LYS A 78 -9.57 5.52 3.12
C LYS A 78 -10.68 5.02 2.22
N THR A 79 -10.31 4.45 1.08
CA THR A 79 -11.24 3.71 0.22
C THR A 79 -11.13 2.22 0.50
N ASP A 80 -12.26 1.53 0.62
CA ASP A 80 -12.29 0.07 0.63
C ASP A 80 -12.20 -0.52 -0.79
N ASP A 81 -12.19 -1.85 -0.88
CA ASP A 81 -12.05 -2.60 -2.12
C ASP A 81 -13.28 -2.44 -3.06
N ASN A 82 -14.37 -1.84 -2.56
CA ASN A 82 -15.58 -1.50 -3.31
C ASN A 82 -15.60 0.00 -3.70
N GLY A 83 -14.51 0.73 -3.47
CA GLY A 83 -14.42 2.17 -3.73
C GLY A 83 -15.23 3.03 -2.76
N LYS A 84 -15.75 2.47 -1.67
CA LYS A 84 -16.48 3.22 -0.65
C LYS A 84 -15.49 3.87 0.29
N GLY A 85 -15.43 5.20 0.21
CA GLY A 85 -14.60 6.01 1.08
C GLY A 85 -15.26 6.31 2.42
N SER A 86 -14.55 6.14 3.54
CA SER A 86 -15.09 6.46 4.87
C SER A 86 -13.99 6.69 5.92
N GLY A 87 -14.22 7.66 6.81
CA GLY A 87 -13.38 8.00 7.94
C GLY A 87 -14.26 8.50 9.08
N LYS A 88 -14.15 7.89 10.27
CA LYS A 88 -14.85 8.36 11.47
C LYS A 88 -14.02 9.44 12.14
N GLN A 89 -14.60 10.62 12.30
CA GLN A 89 -14.00 11.70 13.10
C GLN A 89 -13.99 11.27 14.57
N ALA A 90 -12.84 11.34 15.24
CA ALA A 90 -12.78 11.19 16.68
C ALA A 90 -13.41 12.44 17.31
N ALA A 91 -14.41 12.20 18.18
CA ALA A 91 -15.16 13.23 18.89
C ALA A 91 -14.28 14.01 19.89
#